data_AF-A0A1M4ZH54-F1
#
_entry.id   AF-A0A1M4ZH54-F1
#
_cell.length_a   1.000
_cell.length_b   1.000
_cell.length_c   1.000
_cell.angle_alpha   90.00
_cell.angle_beta   90.00
_cell.angle_gamma   90.00
#
_symmetry.space_group_name_H-M   'P 1'
#
loop_
_entity.id
_entity.type
_entity.pdbx_description
1 polymer ?
#
loop_
_entity_poly.entity_id
_entity_poly.type
_entity_poly.pdbx_seq_one_letter_code
_entity_poly.pdbx_strand_id
1 'polypeptide(L)'
;MKKVVCAVWLFFLCTSTTNAQDPVTEIIRRGIVKVIKAVDLKIQRMQNETLWFQNAQKALENTLSKTRLEEIAGWVSKQRDLYQDYYEQLWRVKAAVSFYAQVRELAQRQMQIVQAYKTAWSRVRKDKHFTTQELVYIGNTYTGILKQSLHNIEQVHKLIQSFALVMTDGQRMELVGKVADDINRNYADLKAFNARNIQVSIGRAKDEQDIAVVRKIYGL
;
A
#
# COMPACT_ATOMS: atom_id res chain seq x y z
N MET A 1 -36.72 40.76 -64.01
CA MET A 1 -37.17 41.05 -65.39
C MET A 1 -35.96 41.51 -66.20
N LYS A 2 -35.76 40.92 -67.41
CA LYS A 2 -35.14 41.47 -68.64
C LYS A 2 -33.68 41.98 -68.56
N LYS A 3 -32.70 41.29 -69.16
CA LYS A 3 -32.25 41.33 -70.58
C LYS A 3 -31.92 42.77 -71.02
N VAL A 4 -30.72 43.08 -71.52
CA VAL A 4 -30.34 43.21 -72.95
C VAL A 4 -28.94 43.90 -72.91
N VAL A 5 -27.80 43.37 -73.38
CA VAL A 5 -27.34 42.98 -74.73
C VAL A 5 -27.30 44.15 -75.73
N CYS A 6 -26.09 44.52 -76.20
CA CYS A 6 -25.83 45.30 -77.41
C CYS A 6 -26.29 46.78 -77.39
N ALA A 7 -25.61 47.75 -77.98
CA ALA A 7 -24.41 47.81 -78.79
C ALA A 7 -23.99 49.29 -78.84
N VAL A 8 -22.69 49.56 -78.79
CA VAL A 8 -22.12 50.75 -79.45
C VAL A 8 -21.10 50.21 -80.45
N TRP A 9 -21.66 49.79 -81.57
CA TRP A 9 -21.15 49.98 -82.94
C TRP A 9 -20.72 51.45 -83.12
N LEU A 10 -19.74 51.87 -83.91
CA LEU A 10 -18.71 51.25 -84.73
C LEU A 10 -17.94 52.43 -85.38
N PHE A 11 -16.84 52.12 -86.08
CA PHE A 11 -16.23 52.91 -87.17
C PHE A 11 -15.33 54.10 -86.73
N PHE A 12 -14.01 54.07 -86.94
CA PHE A 12 -13.37 54.05 -88.26
C PHE A 12 -11.92 53.49 -88.25
N LEU A 13 -11.72 52.45 -89.08
CA LEU A 13 -10.57 52.18 -89.97
C LEU A 13 -9.13 52.10 -89.42
N CYS A 14 -8.49 50.93 -89.55
CA CYS A 14 -7.81 50.55 -90.81
C CYS A 14 -7.33 49.09 -90.78
N THR A 15 -7.63 48.40 -91.87
CA THR A 15 -7.17 47.08 -92.31
C THR A 15 -5.65 47.03 -92.45
N SER A 16 -4.96 45.98 -92.00
CA SER A 16 -4.67 44.81 -92.85
C SER A 16 -4.01 43.70 -92.03
N THR A 17 -4.64 42.52 -91.99
CA THR A 17 -3.90 41.27 -91.81
C THR A 17 -3.34 40.90 -93.18
N THR A 18 -2.09 41.28 -93.45
CA THR A 18 -1.32 40.63 -94.51
C THR A 18 -0.92 39.26 -93.97
N ASN A 19 -1.41 38.20 -94.62
CA ASN A 19 -0.89 36.85 -94.46
C ASN A 19 0.61 36.86 -94.80
N ALA A 20 1.46 36.86 -93.79
CA ALA A 20 2.81 36.32 -93.90
C ALA A 20 2.77 34.93 -93.27
N GLN A 21 2.56 33.93 -94.14
CA GLN A 21 2.83 32.55 -93.79
C GLN A 21 4.34 32.42 -93.59
N ASP A 22 4.80 32.60 -92.35
CA ASP A 22 6.15 32.22 -91.93
C ASP A 22 6.08 30.81 -91.32
N PRO A 23 6.65 29.78 -91.99
CA PRO A 23 6.81 28.43 -91.42
C PRO A 23 7.57 28.45 -90.08
N VAL A 24 8.32 29.53 -89.81
CA VAL A 24 9.24 29.67 -88.70
C VAL A 24 8.52 29.90 -87.37
N THR A 25 7.40 30.64 -87.33
CA THR A 25 6.73 30.99 -86.06
C THR A 25 5.93 29.84 -85.44
N GLU A 26 5.32 28.97 -86.26
CA GLU A 26 4.58 27.80 -85.75
C GLU A 26 5.51 26.66 -85.31
N ILE A 27 6.66 26.49 -85.99
CA ILE A 27 7.72 25.56 -85.58
C ILE A 27 8.34 26.00 -84.25
N ILE A 28 8.64 27.30 -84.08
CA ILE A 28 9.14 27.86 -82.82
C ILE A 28 8.14 27.66 -81.68
N ARG A 29 6.84 27.90 -81.92
CA ARG A 29 5.78 27.71 -80.91
C ARG A 29 5.65 26.25 -80.48
N ARG A 30 5.65 25.30 -81.42
CA ARG A 30 5.59 23.85 -81.12
C ARG A 30 6.86 23.35 -80.42
N GLY A 31 8.03 23.91 -80.74
CA GLY A 31 9.30 23.64 -80.06
C GLY A 31 9.30 24.08 -78.60
N ILE A 32 8.87 25.33 -78.32
CA ILE A 32 8.78 25.89 -76.96
C ILE A 32 7.80 25.08 -76.10
N VAL A 33 6.64 24.70 -76.63
CA VAL A 33 5.64 23.90 -75.88
C VAL A 33 6.18 22.52 -75.51
N LYS A 34 6.97 21.86 -76.38
CA LYS A 34 7.61 20.58 -76.06
C LYS A 34 8.67 20.73 -74.95
N VAL A 35 9.45 21.82 -74.96
CA VAL A 35 10.46 22.10 -73.92
C VAL A 35 9.79 22.35 -72.56
N ILE A 36 8.73 23.17 -72.51
CA ILE A 36 7.98 23.44 -71.26
C ILE A 36 7.43 22.14 -70.68
N LYS A 37 6.82 21.28 -71.51
CA LYS A 37 6.29 19.97 -71.06
C LYS A 37 7.39 19.03 -70.56
N ALA A 38 8.56 19.01 -71.20
CA ALA A 38 9.68 18.17 -70.76
C ALA A 38 10.31 18.66 -69.45
N VAL A 39 10.41 19.98 -69.26
CA VAL A 39 10.83 20.62 -68.01
C VAL A 39 9.82 20.33 -66.90
N ASP A 40 8.52 20.49 -67.17
CA ASP A 40 7.42 20.16 -66.24
C ASP A 40 7.45 18.67 -65.85
N LEU A 41 7.56 17.75 -66.81
CA LEU A 41 7.71 16.31 -66.55
C LEU A 41 8.95 15.99 -65.69
N LYS A 42 10.07 16.66 -65.93
CA LYS A 42 11.30 16.48 -65.13
C LYS A 42 11.11 17.01 -63.71
N ILE A 43 10.47 18.17 -63.56
CA ILE A 43 10.12 18.77 -62.26
C ILE A 43 9.16 17.84 -61.51
N GLN A 44 8.14 17.30 -62.16
CA GLN A 44 7.20 16.35 -61.57
C GLN A 44 7.87 15.05 -61.12
N ARG A 45 8.78 14.48 -61.93
CA ARG A 45 9.53 13.28 -61.53
C ARG A 45 10.40 13.55 -60.31
N MET A 46 11.12 14.67 -60.31
CA MET A 46 11.94 15.10 -59.18
C MET A 46 11.09 15.37 -57.93
N GLN A 47 9.91 15.98 -58.09
CA GLN A 47 8.95 16.17 -57.00
C GLN A 47 8.40 14.84 -56.49
N ASN A 48 8.12 13.88 -57.37
CA ASN A 48 7.62 12.57 -56.98
C ASN A 48 8.70 11.77 -56.23
N GLU A 49 9.95 11.82 -56.66
CA GLU A 49 11.08 11.23 -55.95
C GLU A 49 11.31 11.89 -54.58
N THR A 50 11.23 13.21 -54.49
CA THR A 50 11.38 13.92 -53.19
C THR A 50 10.20 13.65 -52.24
N LEU A 51 8.97 13.62 -52.75
CA LEU A 51 7.80 13.21 -51.97
C LEU A 51 7.93 11.77 -51.49
N TRP A 52 8.42 10.87 -52.34
CA TRP A 52 8.73 9.49 -51.94
C TRP A 52 9.75 9.45 -50.80
N PHE A 53 10.87 10.17 -50.91
CA PHE A 53 11.88 10.22 -49.85
C PHE A 53 11.33 10.79 -48.54
N GLN A 54 10.51 11.83 -48.60
CA GLN A 54 9.85 12.38 -47.41
C GLN A 54 8.88 11.40 -46.77
N ASN A 55 8.09 10.66 -47.57
CA ASN A 55 7.16 9.65 -47.06
C ASN A 55 7.90 8.45 -46.47
N ALA A 56 9.00 8.02 -47.09
CA ALA A 56 9.87 6.98 -46.55
C ALA A 56 10.50 7.41 -45.21
N GLN A 57 10.97 8.66 -45.09
CA GLN A 57 11.46 9.24 -43.83
C GLN A 57 10.38 9.28 -42.76
N LYS A 58 9.18 9.76 -43.09
CA LYS A 58 8.04 9.79 -42.15
C LYS A 58 7.63 8.39 -41.69
N ALA A 59 7.63 7.41 -42.59
CA ALA A 59 7.31 6.03 -42.24
C ALA A 59 8.37 5.42 -41.29
N LEU A 60 9.65 5.70 -41.54
CA LEU A 60 10.75 5.31 -40.66
C LEU A 60 10.66 6.01 -39.30
N GLU A 61 10.41 7.32 -39.28
CA GLU A 61 10.24 8.10 -38.05
C GLU A 61 9.07 7.59 -37.22
N ASN A 62 7.93 7.29 -37.86
CA ASN A 62 6.77 6.69 -37.19
C ASN A 62 7.11 5.31 -36.61
N THR A 63 7.85 4.48 -37.34
CA THR A 63 8.25 3.14 -36.87
C THR A 63 9.21 3.26 -35.70
N LEU A 64 10.26 4.09 -35.81
CA LEU A 64 11.20 4.35 -34.72
C LEU A 64 10.53 4.96 -33.49
N SER A 65 9.55 5.85 -33.69
CA SER A 65 8.79 6.44 -32.60
C SER A 65 7.90 5.41 -31.92
N LYS A 66 7.24 4.51 -32.68
CA LYS A 66 6.48 3.39 -32.12
C LYS A 66 7.39 2.43 -31.34
N THR A 67 8.51 1.99 -31.91
CA THR A 67 9.46 1.11 -31.23
C THR A 67 9.99 1.76 -29.94
N ARG A 68 10.36 3.05 -29.96
CA ARG A 68 10.77 3.77 -28.75
C ARG A 68 9.65 3.84 -27.71
N LEU A 69 8.41 4.08 -28.13
CA LEU A 69 7.26 4.10 -27.21
C LEU A 69 6.99 2.71 -26.61
N GLU A 70 7.12 1.63 -27.40
CA GLU A 70 7.00 0.26 -26.93
C GLU A 70 8.10 -0.11 -25.92
N GLU A 71 9.34 0.31 -26.18
CA GLU A 71 10.46 0.14 -25.26
C GLU A 71 10.25 0.92 -23.96
N ILE A 72 9.80 2.18 -24.04
CA ILE A 72 9.47 3.00 -22.87
C ILE A 72 8.31 2.35 -22.09
N ALA A 73 7.26 1.91 -22.76
CA ALA A 73 6.13 1.24 -22.11
C ALA A 73 6.57 -0.07 -21.44
N GLY A 74 7.41 -0.86 -22.09
CA GLY A 74 8.01 -2.07 -21.52
C GLY A 74 8.88 -1.78 -20.31
N TRP A 75 9.70 -0.73 -20.37
CA TRP A 75 10.53 -0.29 -19.24
C TRP A 75 9.68 0.21 -18.07
N VAL A 76 8.64 1.01 -18.33
CA VAL A 76 7.70 1.50 -17.30
C VAL A 76 6.94 0.33 -16.65
N SER A 77 6.47 -0.65 -17.44
CA SER A 77 5.81 -1.84 -16.89
C SER A 77 6.76 -2.63 -16.00
N LYS A 78 7.98 -2.91 -16.48
CA LYS A 78 9.00 -3.62 -15.69
C LYS A 78 9.35 -2.87 -14.40
N GLN A 79 9.46 -1.55 -14.47
CA GLN A 79 9.72 -0.71 -13.30
C GLN A 79 8.55 -0.79 -12.30
N ARG A 80 7.30 -0.73 -12.78
CA ARG A 80 6.12 -0.91 -11.94
C ARG A 80 6.12 -2.28 -11.25
N ASP A 81 6.39 -3.35 -12.00
CA ASP A 81 6.38 -4.72 -11.46
C ASP A 81 7.48 -4.91 -10.40
N LEU A 82 8.69 -4.38 -10.65
CA LEU A 82 9.78 -4.40 -9.67
C LEU A 82 9.46 -3.62 -8.41
N TYR A 83 8.85 -2.43 -8.53
CA TYR A 83 8.43 -1.67 -7.36
C TYR A 83 7.31 -2.38 -6.61
N GLN A 84 6.35 -2.95 -7.32
CA GLN A 84 5.25 -3.69 -6.71
C GLN A 84 5.79 -4.86 -5.89
N ASP A 85 6.65 -5.70 -6.46
CA ASP A 85 7.28 -6.82 -5.75
C ASP A 85 8.11 -6.34 -4.55
N TYR A 86 8.91 -5.27 -4.72
CA TYR A 86 9.68 -4.68 -3.63
C TYR A 86 8.78 -4.21 -2.46
N TYR A 87 7.70 -3.49 -2.76
CA TYR A 87 6.78 -3.01 -1.74
C TYR A 87 6.00 -4.16 -1.09
N GLU A 88 5.59 -5.17 -1.85
CA GLU A 88 4.95 -6.38 -1.31
C GLU A 88 5.87 -7.12 -0.33
N GLN A 89 7.15 -7.28 -0.67
CA GLN A 89 8.16 -7.87 0.21
C GLN A 89 8.37 -7.03 1.47
N LEU A 90 8.50 -5.70 1.33
CA LEU A 90 8.67 -4.80 2.47
C LEU A 90 7.46 -4.85 3.41
N TRP A 91 6.24 -4.88 2.86
CA TRP A 91 5.01 -5.04 3.63
C TRP A 91 4.98 -6.37 4.38
N ARG A 92 5.40 -7.46 3.74
CA ARG A 92 5.48 -8.78 4.38
C ARG A 92 6.47 -8.81 5.55
N VAL A 93 7.66 -8.21 5.38
CA VAL A 93 8.66 -8.10 6.46
C VAL A 93 8.13 -7.23 7.59
N LYS A 94 7.53 -6.08 7.28
CA LYS A 94 6.93 -5.19 8.29
C LYS A 94 5.83 -5.90 9.09
N ALA A 95 4.95 -6.64 8.42
CA ALA A 95 3.90 -7.43 9.06
C ALA A 95 4.49 -8.50 9.99
N ALA A 96 5.56 -9.18 9.55
CA ALA A 96 6.28 -10.14 10.38
C ALA A 96 6.84 -9.50 11.66
N VAL A 97 7.57 -8.38 11.51
CA VAL A 97 8.17 -7.67 12.64
C VAL A 97 7.11 -7.18 13.62
N SER A 98 6.01 -6.62 13.13
CA SER A 98 4.89 -6.17 13.94
C SER A 98 4.26 -7.32 14.73
N PHE A 99 4.05 -8.46 14.07
CA PHE A 99 3.52 -9.66 14.72
C PHE A 99 4.44 -10.16 15.84
N TYR A 100 5.73 -10.29 15.57
CA TYR A 100 6.70 -10.69 16.59
C TYR A 100 6.77 -9.70 17.76
N ALA A 101 6.63 -8.40 17.49
CA ALA A 101 6.58 -7.39 18.54
C ALA A 101 5.37 -7.57 19.46
N GLN A 102 4.18 -7.83 18.91
CA GLN A 102 2.96 -8.11 19.68
C GLN A 102 3.11 -9.38 20.52
N VAL A 103 3.57 -10.47 19.91
CA VAL A 103 3.81 -11.75 20.61
C VAL A 103 4.82 -11.57 21.76
N ARG A 104 5.89 -10.81 21.53
CA ARG A 104 6.87 -10.48 22.58
C ARG A 104 6.23 -9.71 23.74
N GLU A 105 5.34 -8.78 23.45
CA GLU A 105 4.59 -8.05 24.48
C GLU A 105 3.71 -8.99 25.31
N LEU A 106 3.01 -9.94 24.66
CA LEU A 106 2.22 -10.95 25.36
C LEU A 106 3.09 -11.82 26.28
N ALA A 107 4.26 -12.27 25.79
CA ALA A 107 5.21 -13.02 26.61
C ALA A 107 5.72 -12.19 27.80
N GLN A 108 5.97 -10.90 27.62
CA GLN A 108 6.37 -9.99 28.70
C GLN A 108 5.28 -9.85 29.76
N ARG A 109 4.02 -9.65 29.36
CA ARG A 109 2.87 -9.61 30.29
C ARG A 109 2.75 -10.91 31.07
N GLN A 110 2.98 -12.05 30.43
CA GLN A 110 2.93 -13.35 31.08
C GLN A 110 4.02 -13.53 32.15
N MET A 111 5.23 -13.01 31.90
CA MET A 111 6.28 -12.94 32.93
C MET A 111 5.89 -12.03 34.10
N GLN A 112 5.23 -10.91 33.83
CA GLN A 112 4.74 -10.00 34.88
C GLN A 112 3.69 -10.67 35.78
N ILE A 113 2.79 -11.49 35.22
CA ILE A 113 1.81 -12.27 36.00
C ILE A 113 2.54 -13.20 36.98
N VAL A 114 3.52 -13.97 36.50
CA VAL A 114 4.30 -14.90 37.33
C VAL A 114 5.05 -14.15 38.44
N GLN A 115 5.66 -13.00 38.11
CA GLN A 115 6.38 -12.20 39.09
C GLN A 115 5.45 -11.58 40.14
N ALA A 116 4.28 -11.08 39.72
CA ALA A 116 3.25 -10.55 40.61
C ALA A 116 2.74 -11.64 41.56
N TYR A 117 2.49 -12.85 41.06
CA TYR A 117 2.17 -14.00 41.90
C TYR A 117 3.27 -14.29 42.93
N LYS A 118 4.53 -14.44 42.50
CA LYS A 118 5.65 -14.78 43.41
C LYS A 118 5.77 -13.77 44.54
N THR A 119 5.61 -12.49 44.20
CA THR A 119 5.69 -11.39 45.16
C THR A 119 4.48 -11.40 46.11
N ALA A 120 3.26 -11.57 45.60
CA ALA A 120 2.05 -11.63 46.40
C ALA A 120 2.05 -12.83 47.35
N TRP A 121 2.41 -14.02 46.87
CA TRP A 121 2.48 -15.23 47.68
C TRP A 121 3.53 -15.12 48.80
N SER A 122 4.71 -14.56 48.50
CA SER A 122 5.75 -14.31 49.51
C SER A 122 5.26 -13.40 50.64
N ARG A 123 4.42 -12.40 50.33
CA ARG A 123 3.83 -11.50 51.33
C ARG A 123 2.75 -12.22 52.15
N VAL A 124 1.79 -12.85 51.49
CA VAL A 124 0.67 -13.55 52.15
C VAL A 124 1.17 -14.66 53.08
N ARG A 125 2.20 -15.41 52.69
CA ARG A 125 2.76 -16.49 53.52
C ARG A 125 3.45 -16.01 54.80
N LYS A 126 3.89 -14.74 54.84
CA LYS A 126 4.54 -14.12 56.00
C LYS A 126 3.54 -13.34 56.87
N ASP A 127 2.33 -13.17 56.38
CA ASP A 127 1.30 -12.39 57.04
C ASP A 127 0.63 -13.24 58.13
N LYS A 128 0.68 -12.73 59.37
CA LYS A 128 0.18 -13.43 60.56
C LYS A 128 -1.35 -13.41 60.67
N HIS A 129 -2.02 -12.55 59.89
CA HIS A 129 -3.47 -12.41 59.94
C HIS A 129 -4.20 -13.53 59.16
N PHE A 130 -3.48 -14.46 58.53
CA PHE A 130 -4.09 -15.62 57.84
C PHE A 130 -3.87 -16.91 58.60
N THR A 131 -4.94 -17.71 58.68
CA THR A 131 -4.88 -19.06 59.22
C THR A 131 -4.23 -20.03 58.23
N THR A 132 -3.76 -21.19 58.71
CA THR A 132 -3.19 -22.23 57.84
C THR A 132 -4.17 -22.70 56.76
N GLN A 133 -5.47 -22.82 57.08
CA GLN A 133 -6.49 -23.24 56.12
C GLN A 133 -6.69 -22.20 55.01
N GLU A 134 -6.67 -20.91 55.36
CA GLU A 134 -6.76 -19.83 54.39
C GLU A 134 -5.52 -19.76 53.49
N LEU A 135 -4.33 -19.98 54.05
CA LEU A 135 -3.10 -20.07 53.24
C LEU A 135 -3.18 -21.21 52.22
N VAL A 136 -3.75 -22.37 52.58
CA VAL A 136 -3.99 -23.49 51.65
C VAL A 136 -4.96 -23.07 50.55
N TYR A 137 -6.10 -22.44 50.90
CA TYR A 137 -7.07 -21.95 49.92
C TYR A 137 -6.46 -20.93 48.95
N ILE A 138 -5.69 -19.96 49.47
CA ILE A 138 -5.01 -18.95 48.67
C ILE A 138 -3.98 -19.61 47.73
N GLY A 139 -3.21 -20.58 48.24
CA GLY A 139 -2.25 -21.34 47.43
C GLY A 139 -2.92 -22.12 46.29
N ASN A 140 -4.06 -22.76 46.55
CA ASN A 140 -4.84 -23.47 45.54
C ASN A 140 -5.37 -22.51 44.46
N THR A 141 -5.90 -21.35 44.87
CA THR A 141 -6.39 -20.33 43.94
C THR A 141 -5.27 -19.81 43.03
N TYR A 142 -4.10 -19.49 43.60
CA TYR A 142 -2.95 -19.09 42.80
C TYR A 142 -2.47 -20.20 41.85
N THR A 143 -2.50 -21.46 42.28
CA THR A 143 -2.16 -22.60 41.41
C THR A 143 -3.08 -22.66 40.19
N GLY A 144 -4.38 -22.40 40.37
CA GLY A 144 -5.34 -22.28 39.26
C GLY A 144 -4.98 -21.17 38.27
N ILE A 145 -4.70 -19.97 38.77
CA ILE A 145 -4.28 -18.79 37.96
C ILE A 145 -3.00 -19.09 37.17
N LEU A 146 -2.01 -19.73 37.82
CA LEU A 146 -0.75 -20.12 37.18
C LEU A 146 -0.94 -21.21 36.13
N LYS A 147 -1.87 -22.14 36.34
CA LYS A 147 -2.20 -23.17 35.36
C LYS A 147 -2.83 -22.55 34.11
N GLN A 148 -3.70 -21.56 34.28
CA GLN A 148 -4.24 -20.78 33.16
C GLN A 148 -3.14 -19.96 32.46
N SER A 149 -2.20 -19.40 33.22
CA SER A 149 -1.03 -18.71 32.69
C SER A 149 -0.16 -19.62 31.82
N LEU A 150 0.03 -20.89 32.22
CA LEU A 150 0.74 -21.88 31.41
C LEU A 150 0.01 -22.16 30.10
N HIS A 151 -1.31 -22.31 30.15
CA HIS A 151 -2.13 -22.48 28.94
C HIS A 151 -1.98 -21.28 27.98
N ASN A 152 -1.96 -20.06 28.50
CA ASN A 152 -1.75 -18.87 27.70
C ASN A 152 -0.36 -18.86 27.03
N ILE A 153 0.70 -19.33 27.71
CA ILE A 153 2.05 -19.49 27.12
C ILE A 153 2.01 -20.47 25.95
N GLU A 154 1.30 -21.60 26.09
CA GLU A 154 1.16 -22.57 25.00
C GLU A 154 0.46 -21.96 23.78
N GLN A 155 -0.55 -21.11 24.01
CA GLN A 155 -1.21 -20.37 22.93
C GLN A 155 -0.27 -19.36 22.26
N VAL A 156 0.53 -18.62 23.04
CA VAL A 156 1.58 -17.72 22.52
C VAL A 156 2.61 -18.51 21.70
N HIS A 157 2.99 -19.71 22.14
CA HIS A 157 3.90 -20.57 21.39
C HIS A 157 3.30 -21.04 20.06
N LYS A 158 2.03 -21.47 20.07
CA LYS A 158 1.29 -21.81 18.85
C LYS A 158 1.19 -20.63 17.89
N LEU A 159 1.01 -19.42 18.41
CA LEU A 159 1.03 -18.19 17.60
C LEU A 159 2.35 -18.03 16.84
N ILE A 160 3.48 -18.20 17.54
CA ILE A 160 4.81 -18.13 16.90
C ILE A 160 4.94 -19.17 15.79
N GLN A 161 4.55 -20.42 16.07
CA GLN A 161 4.59 -21.50 15.08
C GLN A 161 3.66 -21.23 13.88
N SER A 162 2.48 -20.65 14.15
CA SER A 162 1.47 -20.37 13.13
C SER A 162 1.91 -19.30 12.14
N PHE A 163 2.90 -18.45 12.47
CA PHE A 163 3.46 -17.49 11.52
C PHE A 163 4.11 -18.19 10.30
N ALA A 164 4.52 -19.46 10.45
CA ALA A 164 4.97 -20.29 9.34
C ALA A 164 3.80 -20.81 8.46
N LEU A 165 2.57 -20.77 8.95
CA LEU A 165 1.36 -21.18 8.23
C LEU A 165 0.80 -20.01 7.42
N VAL A 166 0.27 -20.32 6.24
CA VAL A 166 -0.36 -19.34 5.35
C VAL A 166 -1.69 -18.88 5.97
N MET A 167 -1.65 -17.78 6.73
CA MET A 167 -2.84 -17.15 7.30
C MET A 167 -2.99 -15.71 6.80
N THR A 168 -4.25 -15.25 6.71
CA THR A 168 -4.53 -13.84 6.41
C THR A 168 -4.20 -12.95 7.62
N ASP A 169 -3.91 -11.66 7.36
CA ASP A 169 -3.56 -10.72 8.43
C ASP A 169 -4.70 -10.52 9.44
N GLY A 170 -5.96 -10.55 8.98
CA GLY A 170 -7.13 -10.46 9.85
C GLY A 170 -7.26 -11.64 10.82
N GLN A 171 -7.10 -12.88 10.32
CA GLN A 171 -7.13 -14.09 11.16
C GLN A 171 -5.99 -14.07 12.19
N ARG A 172 -4.81 -13.56 11.79
CA ARG A 172 -3.68 -13.40 12.70
C ARG A 172 -4.00 -12.43 13.83
N MET A 173 -4.56 -11.28 13.49
CA MET A 173 -4.91 -10.25 14.47
C MET A 173 -6.00 -10.72 15.42
N GLU A 174 -6.99 -11.48 14.93
CA GLU A 174 -8.01 -12.10 15.77
C GLU A 174 -7.41 -13.11 16.75
N LEU A 175 -6.49 -13.97 16.28
CA LEU A 175 -5.85 -14.97 17.13
C LEU A 175 -4.98 -14.31 18.21
N VAL A 176 -4.17 -13.30 17.86
CA VAL A 176 -3.40 -12.51 18.82
C VAL A 176 -4.33 -11.82 19.83
N GLY A 177 -5.45 -11.26 19.36
CA GLY A 177 -6.47 -10.62 20.21
C GLY A 177 -7.03 -11.57 21.25
N LYS A 178 -7.45 -12.79 20.85
CA LYS A 178 -7.97 -13.81 21.78
C LYS A 178 -6.96 -14.16 22.87
N VAL A 179 -5.71 -14.41 22.49
CA VAL A 179 -4.65 -14.73 23.46
C VAL A 179 -4.35 -13.54 24.38
N ALA A 180 -4.37 -12.32 23.83
CA ALA A 180 -4.20 -11.11 24.61
C ALA A 180 -5.30 -10.94 25.66
N ASP A 181 -6.55 -11.16 25.29
CA ASP A 181 -7.71 -11.06 26.19
C ASP A 181 -7.65 -12.09 27.31
N ASP A 182 -7.21 -13.32 27.03
CA ASP A 182 -7.04 -14.37 28.03
C ASP A 182 -5.90 -14.05 29.03
N ILE A 183 -4.79 -13.49 28.53
CA ILE A 183 -3.70 -13.00 29.39
C ILE A 183 -4.16 -11.83 30.26
N ASN A 184 -4.89 -10.87 29.68
CA ASN A 184 -5.38 -9.70 30.40
C ASN A 184 -6.40 -10.08 31.49
N ARG A 185 -7.32 -11.00 31.18
CA ARG A 185 -8.28 -11.55 32.15
C ARG A 185 -7.55 -12.22 33.31
N ASN A 186 -6.60 -13.09 33.03
CA ASN A 186 -5.85 -13.79 34.06
C ASN A 186 -5.06 -12.81 34.96
N TYR A 187 -4.48 -11.76 34.38
CA TYR A 187 -3.81 -10.72 35.16
C TYR A 187 -4.78 -9.90 36.03
N ALA A 188 -5.96 -9.56 35.49
CA ALA A 188 -7.00 -8.85 36.23
C ALA A 188 -7.50 -9.70 37.41
N ASP A 189 -7.72 -10.99 37.22
CA ASP A 189 -8.13 -11.93 38.27
C ASP A 189 -7.09 -12.02 39.38
N LEU A 190 -5.80 -12.13 39.02
CA LEU A 190 -4.70 -12.12 39.99
C LEU A 190 -4.67 -10.81 40.79
N LYS A 191 -4.81 -9.66 40.13
CA LYS A 191 -4.85 -8.35 40.80
C LYS A 191 -6.03 -8.24 41.75
N ALA A 192 -7.23 -8.61 41.29
CA ALA A 192 -8.44 -8.55 42.09
C ALA A 192 -8.36 -9.47 43.31
N PHE A 193 -7.82 -10.68 43.13
CA PHE A 193 -7.60 -11.62 44.23
C PHE A 193 -6.58 -11.10 45.25
N ASN A 194 -5.47 -10.55 44.78
CA ASN A 194 -4.48 -9.91 45.66
C ASN A 194 -5.07 -8.74 46.43
N ALA A 195 -5.86 -7.89 45.78
CA ALA A 195 -6.52 -6.77 46.43
C ALA A 195 -7.47 -7.22 47.54
N ARG A 196 -8.27 -8.27 47.31
CA ARG A 196 -9.13 -8.87 48.34
C ARG A 196 -8.32 -9.39 49.54
N ASN A 197 -7.23 -10.11 49.29
CA ASN A 197 -6.38 -10.61 50.38
C ASN A 197 -5.78 -9.47 51.20
N ILE A 198 -5.31 -8.40 50.54
CA ILE A 198 -4.80 -7.20 51.23
C ILE A 198 -5.88 -6.56 52.10
N GLN A 199 -7.10 -6.42 51.58
CA GLN A 199 -8.22 -5.85 52.34
C GLN A 199 -8.56 -6.68 53.58
N VAL A 200 -8.58 -8.02 53.47
CA VAL A 200 -8.81 -8.92 54.60
C VAL A 200 -7.72 -8.77 55.65
N SER A 201 -6.46 -8.75 55.24
CA SER A 201 -5.32 -8.55 56.14
C SER A 201 -5.40 -7.22 56.88
N ILE A 202 -5.66 -6.12 56.17
CA ILE A 202 -5.79 -4.78 56.76
C ILE A 202 -6.96 -4.74 57.76
N GLY A 203 -8.11 -5.35 57.42
CA GLY A 203 -9.25 -5.42 58.31
C GLY A 203 -8.91 -6.11 59.63
N ARG A 204 -8.26 -7.28 59.56
CA ARG A 204 -7.85 -8.05 60.73
C ARG A 204 -6.80 -7.34 61.57
N ALA A 205 -5.83 -6.67 60.94
CA ALA A 205 -4.82 -5.89 61.63
C ALA A 205 -5.46 -4.73 62.42
N LYS A 206 -6.48 -4.09 61.84
CA LYS A 206 -7.26 -3.04 62.51
C LYS A 206 -8.05 -3.60 63.69
N ASP A 207 -8.75 -4.71 63.50
CA ASP A 207 -9.53 -5.34 64.57
C ASP A 207 -8.64 -5.75 65.75
N GLU A 208 -7.45 -6.30 65.48
CA GLU A 208 -6.46 -6.65 66.52
C GLU A 208 -5.98 -5.40 67.29
N GLN A 209 -5.72 -4.30 66.58
CA GLN A 209 -5.33 -3.03 67.19
C GLN A 209 -6.47 -2.45 68.05
N ASP A 210 -7.70 -2.45 67.55
CA ASP A 210 -8.87 -1.92 68.26
C ASP A 210 -9.14 -2.74 69.54
N ILE A 211 -9.02 -4.06 69.47
CA ILE A 211 -9.11 -4.95 70.66
C ILE A 211 -8.02 -4.62 71.68
N ALA A 212 -6.77 -4.40 71.23
CA ALA A 212 -5.67 -4.04 72.13
C ALA A 212 -5.91 -2.70 72.85
N VAL A 213 -6.46 -1.70 72.14
CA VAL A 213 -6.84 -0.42 72.75
C VAL A 213 -7.95 -0.59 73.78
N VAL A 214 -8.99 -1.35 73.46
CA VAL A 214 -10.11 -1.62 74.38
C VAL A 214 -9.62 -2.33 75.64
N ARG A 215 -8.78 -3.37 75.51
CA ARG A 215 -8.19 -4.07 76.66
C ARG A 215 -7.44 -3.12 77.58
N LYS A 216 -6.64 -2.21 77.02
CA LYS A 216 -5.91 -1.18 77.77
C LYS A 216 -6.85 -0.22 78.51
N ILE A 217 -7.99 0.15 77.92
CA ILE A 217 -8.99 1.03 78.56
C ILE A 217 -9.63 0.33 79.77
N TYR A 218 -9.93 -0.97 79.66
CA TYR A 218 -10.56 -1.74 80.72
C TYR A 218 -9.57 -2.39 81.71
N GLY A 219 -8.26 -2.17 81.55
CA GLY A 219 -7.23 -2.71 82.43
C GLY A 219 -7.03 -4.23 82.32
N LEU A 220 -7.36 -4.82 81.17
CA LEU A 220 -7.19 -6.24 80.83
C LEU A 220 -5.90 -6.52 80.06
#